data_AF-A0AAV6FFT5-F1
#
_entry.id   AF-A0AAV6FFT5-F1
#
_cell.length_a   1.000
_cell.length_b   1.000
_cell.length_c   1.000
_cell.angle_alpha   90.00
_cell.angle_beta   90.00
_cell.angle_gamma   90.00
#
_symmetry.space_group_name_H-M   'P 1'
#
loop_
_entity.id
_entity.type
_entity.pdbx_description
1 polymer ?
#
loop_
_entity_poly.entity_id
_entity_poly.type
_entity_poly.pdbx_seq_one_letter_code
_entity_poly.pdbx_strand_id
1 'polypeptide(L)'
;MSFQQTIGYLFSPSSMAAEEIVVIIKDAIGHLQLIGLTVQAVICDQGSPNVKAVRNLGASLDPLGGEESHCILVGVQRVPVIFDVPHLVKSIRNNLYKHDLQTQGKNVCWNHITKFYELDKLHPIRMAPKLTERHIHLPAFSKMRVSLATQVFSHTVSAGISAMVTLQRLPAEAKHTADFVAKVNRLFDVLNSRSVKDSNPWRRPLGAGNQEKENFLGECINWVAGWQFRTYSP
;
A
#
# COMPACT_ATOMS: atom_id res chain seq x y z
N MET A 1 -21.38 2.98 -17.85
CA MET A 1 -21.74 4.14 -17.01
C MET A 1 -21.17 3.88 -15.63
N SER A 2 -20.41 4.82 -15.06
CA SER A 2 -19.92 4.73 -13.67
C SER A 2 -20.86 5.54 -12.79
N PHE A 3 -21.40 4.96 -11.73
CA PHE A 3 -22.34 5.61 -10.80
C PHE A 3 -21.77 5.53 -9.38
N GLN A 4 -22.03 6.57 -8.59
CA GLN A 4 -21.70 6.64 -7.16
C GLN A 4 -22.86 7.29 -6.42
N GLN A 5 -23.21 6.76 -5.26
CA GLN A 5 -24.26 7.31 -4.39
C GLN A 5 -23.91 7.08 -2.93
N THR A 6 -24.09 8.11 -2.10
CA THR A 6 -24.02 7.97 -0.65
C THR A 6 -25.28 7.30 -0.13
N ILE A 7 -25.12 6.16 0.54
CA ILE A 7 -26.23 5.37 1.09
C ILE A 7 -26.50 5.63 2.58
N GLY A 8 -25.60 6.35 3.25
CA GLY A 8 -25.75 6.70 4.67
C GLY A 8 -24.69 7.71 5.12
N TYR A 9 -25.03 8.49 6.14
CA TYR A 9 -24.13 9.36 6.88
C TYR A 9 -24.51 9.32 8.36
N LEU A 10 -23.50 9.42 9.23
CA LEU A 10 -23.68 9.32 10.67
C LEU A 10 -22.86 10.42 11.34
N PHE A 11 -23.45 11.05 12.35
CA PHE A 11 -22.73 11.98 13.22
C PHE A 11 -22.31 11.23 14.48
N SER A 12 -21.02 11.26 14.78
CA SER A 12 -20.50 10.77 16.05
C SER A 12 -19.81 11.91 16.79
N PRO A 13 -20.04 12.08 18.10
CA PRO A 13 -19.39 13.12 18.90
C PRO A 13 -17.89 12.86 19.09
N SER A 14 -17.43 11.63 18.83
CA SER A 14 -16.04 11.21 18.97
C SER A 14 -15.66 10.15 17.93
N SER A 15 -14.44 9.62 18.02
CA SER A 15 -14.04 8.49 17.18
C SER A 15 -14.95 7.30 17.44
N MET A 16 -15.54 6.75 16.36
CA MET A 16 -16.45 5.62 16.46
C MET A 16 -15.77 4.37 17.01
N ALA A 17 -16.47 3.67 17.90
CA ALA A 17 -16.02 2.39 18.42
C ALA A 17 -16.17 1.30 17.35
N ALA A 18 -15.35 0.25 17.46
CA ALA A 18 -15.38 -0.86 16.51
C ALA A 18 -16.75 -1.55 16.49
N GLU A 19 -17.40 -1.64 17.65
CA GLU A 19 -18.71 -2.26 17.86
C GLU A 19 -19.81 -1.51 17.10
N GLU A 20 -19.74 -0.18 17.05
CA GLU A 20 -20.67 0.66 16.27
C GLU A 20 -20.44 0.46 14.76
N ILE A 21 -19.17 0.44 14.34
CA ILE A 21 -18.80 0.21 12.93
C ILE A 21 -19.32 -1.16 12.44
N VAL A 22 -19.25 -2.20 13.28
CA VAL A 22 -19.80 -3.53 12.98
C VAL A 22 -21.29 -3.48 12.67
N VAL A 23 -22.07 -2.78 13.50
CA VAL A 23 -23.53 -2.63 13.32
C VAL A 23 -23.81 -1.93 11.99
N ILE A 24 -23.12 -0.83 11.73
CA ILE A 24 -23.34 -0.01 10.52
C ILE A 24 -23.01 -0.79 9.24
N ILE A 25 -21.90 -1.54 9.24
CA ILE A 25 -21.53 -2.37 8.08
C ILE A 25 -22.60 -3.42 7.82
N LYS A 26 -23.10 -4.09 8.87
CA LYS A 26 -24.17 -5.11 8.73
C LYS A 26 -25.46 -4.49 8.21
N ASP A 27 -25.89 -3.37 8.75
CA ASP A 27 -27.13 -2.69 8.35
C ASP A 27 -27.04 -2.18 6.91
N ALA A 28 -25.94 -1.55 6.53
CA ALA A 28 -25.73 -1.06 5.17
C ALA A 28 -25.75 -2.20 4.14
N ILE A 29 -25.03 -3.30 4.42
CA ILE A 29 -25.01 -4.47 3.53
C ILE A 29 -26.40 -5.12 3.49
N GLY A 30 -27.08 -5.25 4.62
CA GLY A 30 -28.44 -5.81 4.69
C GLY A 30 -29.44 -5.01 3.86
N HIS A 31 -29.44 -3.68 3.96
CA HIS A 31 -30.31 -2.82 3.14
C HIS A 31 -30.00 -2.92 1.64
N LEU A 32 -28.73 -3.00 1.25
CA LEU A 32 -28.34 -3.18 -0.15
C LEU A 32 -28.82 -4.54 -0.69
N GLN A 33 -28.72 -5.60 0.10
CA GLN A 33 -29.21 -6.92 -0.26
C GLN A 33 -30.73 -6.96 -0.41
N LEU A 34 -31.48 -6.27 0.46
CA LEU A 34 -32.94 -6.21 0.41
C LEU A 34 -33.46 -5.60 -0.90
N ILE A 35 -32.72 -4.65 -1.49
CA ILE A 35 -33.06 -4.05 -2.79
C ILE A 35 -32.47 -4.80 -3.98
N GLY A 36 -31.90 -5.99 -3.75
CA GLY A 36 -31.37 -6.87 -4.79
C GLY A 36 -29.93 -6.57 -5.22
N LEU A 37 -29.17 -5.76 -4.48
CA LEU A 37 -27.76 -5.49 -4.77
C LEU A 37 -26.84 -6.46 -4.03
N THR A 38 -25.86 -7.03 -4.76
CA THR A 38 -24.81 -7.87 -4.17
C THR A 38 -23.57 -7.04 -3.87
N VAL A 39 -23.18 -6.98 -2.60
CA VAL A 39 -21.96 -6.27 -2.18
C VAL A 39 -20.74 -7.12 -2.49
N GLN A 40 -19.87 -6.63 -3.38
CA GLN A 40 -18.70 -7.39 -3.87
C GLN A 40 -17.45 -7.22 -3.00
N ALA A 41 -17.33 -6.11 -2.28
CA ALA A 41 -16.23 -5.84 -1.37
C ALA A 41 -16.60 -4.70 -0.40
N VAL A 42 -15.94 -4.68 0.76
CA VAL A 42 -15.89 -3.53 1.66
C VAL A 42 -14.49 -2.94 1.63
N ILE A 43 -14.42 -1.61 1.44
CA ILE A 43 -13.13 -0.88 1.42
C ILE A 43 -13.08 0.06 2.62
N CYS A 44 -12.01 0.01 3.40
CA CYS A 44 -11.79 0.90 4.53
C CYS A 44 -10.31 1.27 4.70
N ASP A 45 -10.02 2.24 5.56
CA ASP A 45 -8.64 2.50 5.97
C ASP A 45 -8.15 1.51 7.05
N GLN A 46 -6.87 1.58 7.39
CA GLN A 46 -6.23 0.73 8.41
C GLN A 46 -6.34 1.29 9.84
N GLY A 47 -7.28 2.19 10.11
CA GLY A 47 -7.51 2.73 11.45
C GLY A 47 -7.82 1.62 12.45
N SER A 48 -7.31 1.73 13.69
CA SER A 48 -7.47 0.67 14.70
C SER A 48 -8.94 0.24 14.93
N PRO A 49 -9.93 1.16 14.97
CA PRO A 49 -11.34 0.77 15.07
C PRO A 49 -11.82 -0.03 13.85
N ASN A 50 -11.43 0.35 12.63
CA ASN A 50 -11.79 -0.35 11.40
C ASN A 50 -11.20 -1.76 11.35
N VAL A 51 -9.93 -1.92 11.70
CA VAL A 51 -9.27 -3.23 11.76
C VAL A 51 -9.92 -4.13 12.81
N LYS A 52 -10.27 -3.58 13.98
CA LYS A 52 -10.99 -4.33 15.03
C LYS A 52 -12.40 -4.71 14.57
N ALA A 53 -13.13 -3.81 13.90
CA ALA A 53 -14.47 -4.09 13.37
C ALA A 53 -14.45 -5.20 12.33
N VAL A 54 -13.50 -5.16 11.38
CA VAL A 54 -13.30 -6.21 10.37
C VAL A 54 -13.03 -7.57 11.01
N ARG A 55 -12.21 -7.62 12.07
CA ARG A 55 -11.99 -8.86 12.84
C ARG A 55 -13.24 -9.34 13.59
N ASN A 56 -13.97 -8.42 14.22
CA ASN A 56 -15.24 -8.74 14.90
C ASN A 56 -16.30 -9.28 13.93
N LEU A 57 -16.19 -8.95 12.64
CA LEU A 57 -17.04 -9.45 11.57
C LEU A 57 -16.55 -10.78 10.96
N GLY A 58 -15.45 -11.36 11.46
CA GLY A 58 -15.01 -12.71 11.13
C GLY A 58 -13.72 -12.81 10.30
N ALA A 59 -13.17 -11.71 9.79
CA ALA A 59 -11.92 -11.75 9.04
C ALA A 59 -10.72 -11.93 9.98
N SER A 60 -9.91 -12.97 9.78
CA SER A 60 -8.70 -13.19 10.58
C SER A 60 -7.54 -12.25 10.19
N LEU A 61 -7.54 -11.78 8.93
CA LEU A 61 -6.47 -10.97 8.32
C LEU A 61 -5.09 -11.66 8.37
N ASP A 62 -5.06 -12.99 8.35
CA ASP A 62 -3.82 -13.76 8.20
C ASP A 62 -3.27 -13.58 6.77
N PRO A 63 -2.07 -13.01 6.57
CA PRO A 63 -1.49 -12.82 5.24
C PRO A 63 -1.30 -14.12 4.44
N LEU A 64 -1.18 -15.26 5.11
CA LEU A 64 -1.03 -16.58 4.49
C LEU A 64 -2.31 -17.43 4.61
N GLY A 65 -3.39 -16.82 5.09
CA GLY A 65 -4.70 -17.44 5.14
C GLY A 65 -5.29 -17.62 3.74
N GLY A 66 -6.28 -18.51 3.64
CA GLY A 66 -7.09 -18.64 2.43
C GLY A 66 -7.98 -17.42 2.19
N GLU A 67 -8.73 -17.41 1.09
CA GLU A 67 -9.66 -16.31 0.73
C GLU A 67 -10.60 -15.92 1.88
N GLU A 68 -11.01 -16.91 2.66
CA GLU A 68 -11.85 -16.77 3.86
C GLU A 68 -11.26 -15.89 4.95
N SER A 69 -9.93 -15.87 5.10
CA SER A 69 -9.24 -15.06 6.10
C SER A 69 -9.39 -13.56 5.86
N HIS A 70 -9.77 -13.17 4.64
CA HIS A 70 -9.92 -11.77 4.22
C HIS A 70 -11.38 -11.38 3.96
N CYS A 71 -12.33 -12.21 4.38
CA CYS A 71 -13.76 -11.94 4.21
C CYS A 71 -14.44 -11.67 5.55
N ILE A 72 -15.39 -10.73 5.54
CA ILE A 72 -16.36 -10.56 6.63
C ILE A 72 -17.61 -11.38 6.34
N LEU A 73 -18.30 -11.79 7.40
CA LEU A 73 -19.57 -12.51 7.31
C LEU A 73 -20.74 -11.58 7.67
N VAL A 74 -21.63 -11.35 6.71
CA VAL A 74 -22.89 -10.62 6.93
C VAL A 74 -24.06 -11.49 6.50
N GLY A 75 -24.78 -12.02 7.50
CA GLY A 75 -25.77 -13.07 7.28
C GLY A 75 -25.09 -14.34 6.77
N VAL A 76 -25.46 -14.76 5.55
CA VAL A 76 -24.85 -15.90 4.84
C VAL A 76 -23.83 -15.48 3.78
N GLN A 77 -23.69 -14.16 3.54
CA GLN A 77 -22.77 -13.67 2.51
C GLN A 77 -21.37 -13.44 3.10
N ARG A 78 -20.36 -13.98 2.40
CA ARG A 78 -18.95 -13.62 2.58
C ARG A 78 -18.61 -12.44 1.69
N VAL A 79 -18.08 -11.38 2.29
CA VAL A 79 -17.73 -10.15 1.58
C VAL A 79 -16.25 -9.86 1.79
N PRO A 80 -15.42 -9.85 0.74
CA PRO A 80 -14.02 -9.49 0.83
C PRO A 80 -13.81 -8.09 1.42
N VAL A 81 -12.78 -7.95 2.25
CA VAL A 81 -12.34 -6.65 2.77
C VAL A 81 -11.03 -6.24 2.12
N ILE A 82 -10.98 -4.99 1.65
CA ILE A 82 -9.79 -4.40 1.03
C ILE A 82 -9.43 -3.14 1.81
N PHE A 83 -8.17 -3.03 2.23
CA PHE A 83 -7.66 -1.78 2.80
C PHE A 83 -7.23 -0.81 1.71
N ASP A 84 -7.43 0.49 1.96
CA ASP A 84 -7.04 1.55 1.02
C ASP A 84 -5.52 1.48 0.69
N VAL A 85 -5.22 1.10 -0.54
CA VAL A 85 -3.86 0.84 -1.05
C VAL A 85 -2.96 2.08 -0.93
N PRO A 86 -3.37 3.28 -1.39
CA PRO A 86 -2.74 4.56 -1.05
C PRO A 86 -2.29 4.71 0.41
N HIS A 87 -3.15 4.34 1.37
CA HIS A 87 -2.85 4.44 2.79
C HIS A 87 -1.85 3.37 3.25
N LEU A 88 -1.86 2.18 2.65
CA LEU A 88 -0.85 1.15 2.88
C LEU A 88 0.54 1.62 2.41
N VAL A 89 0.68 2.18 1.22
CA VAL A 89 1.97 2.71 0.71
C VAL A 89 2.53 3.79 1.63
N LYS A 90 1.65 4.66 2.15
CA LYS A 90 2.01 5.65 3.17
C LYS A 90 2.54 4.99 4.45
N SER A 91 1.93 3.91 4.92
CA SER A 91 2.43 3.13 6.06
C SER A 91 3.79 2.50 5.79
N ILE A 92 3.99 1.89 4.63
CA ILE A 92 5.28 1.31 4.23
C ILE A 92 6.37 2.38 4.31
N ARG A 93 6.12 3.57 3.74
CA ARG A 93 7.06 4.70 3.81
C ARG A 93 7.35 5.12 5.24
N ASN A 94 6.30 5.29 6.05
CA ASN A 94 6.44 5.75 7.43
C ASN A 94 7.20 4.74 8.32
N ASN A 95 6.99 3.44 8.10
CA ASN A 95 7.72 2.40 8.81
C ASN A 95 9.17 2.34 8.35
N LEU A 96 9.42 2.36 7.04
CA LEU A 96 10.79 2.39 6.50
C LEU A 96 11.57 3.63 6.96
N TYR A 97 10.91 4.78 7.07
CA TYR A 97 11.52 6.00 7.61
C TYR A 97 12.00 5.85 9.06
N LYS A 98 11.28 5.07 9.88
CA LYS A 98 11.58 4.88 11.30
C LYS A 98 12.48 3.68 11.58
N HIS A 99 12.40 2.67 10.73
CA HIS A 99 12.94 1.34 10.95
C HIS A 99 13.51 0.81 9.63
N ASP A 100 14.62 0.12 9.70
CA ASP A 100 15.10 -0.61 8.54
C ASP A 100 14.21 -1.85 8.33
N LEU A 101 14.02 -2.22 7.07
CA LEU A 101 13.23 -3.38 6.68
C LEU A 101 14.16 -4.48 6.21
N GLN A 102 14.01 -5.67 6.77
CA GLN A 102 14.59 -6.88 6.20
C GLN A 102 13.53 -7.64 5.40
N THR A 103 13.88 -8.05 4.18
CA THR A 103 13.04 -8.88 3.32
C THR A 103 13.90 -9.85 2.52
N GLN A 104 13.55 -11.14 2.54
CA GLN A 104 14.30 -12.20 1.84
C GLN A 104 15.81 -12.19 2.16
N GLY A 105 16.15 -11.95 3.44
CA GLY A 105 17.54 -11.85 3.91
C GLY A 105 18.29 -10.58 3.53
N LYS A 106 17.68 -9.67 2.75
CA LYS A 106 18.28 -8.41 2.29
C LYS A 106 17.77 -7.22 3.11
N ASN A 107 18.65 -6.25 3.35
CA ASN A 107 18.32 -5.04 4.09
C ASN A 107 17.88 -3.92 3.13
N VAL A 108 16.78 -3.27 3.50
CA VAL A 108 16.22 -2.09 2.85
C VAL A 108 16.29 -0.97 3.87
N CYS A 109 17.11 0.04 3.57
CA CYS A 109 17.43 1.10 4.51
C CYS A 109 16.98 2.44 3.97
N TRP A 110 16.30 3.23 4.79
CA TRP A 110 15.90 4.60 4.43
C TRP A 110 17.12 5.47 4.06
N ASN A 111 18.24 5.23 4.73
CA ASN A 111 19.49 5.96 4.51
C ASN A 111 20.00 5.85 3.06
N HIS A 112 19.72 4.75 2.34
CA HIS A 112 20.07 4.65 0.91
C HIS A 112 19.29 5.64 0.05
N ILE A 113 18.01 5.87 0.37
CA ILE A 113 17.15 6.85 -0.31
C ILE A 113 17.63 8.27 0.02
N THR A 114 17.95 8.53 1.29
CA THR A 114 18.53 9.81 1.73
C THR A 114 19.83 10.12 0.99
N LYS A 115 20.81 9.20 0.99
CA LYS A 115 22.09 9.39 0.30
C LYS A 115 21.93 9.59 -1.21
N PHE A 116 21.01 8.84 -1.83
CA PHE A 116 20.68 9.05 -3.23
C PHE A 116 20.17 10.48 -3.48
N TYR A 117 19.21 10.95 -2.68
CA TYR A 117 18.70 12.32 -2.79
C TYR A 117 19.81 13.36 -2.62
N GLU A 118 20.69 13.19 -1.63
CA GLU A 118 21.79 14.10 -1.35
C GLU A 118 22.80 14.21 -2.49
N LEU A 119 23.04 13.12 -3.23
CA LEU A 119 23.87 13.13 -4.45
C LEU A 119 23.12 13.73 -5.63
N ASP A 120 21.88 13.28 -5.86
CA ASP A 120 21.06 13.68 -7.00
C ASP A 120 20.75 15.19 -7.00
N LYS A 121 20.53 15.79 -5.82
CA LYS A 121 20.19 17.22 -5.70
C LYS A 121 21.32 18.17 -6.10
N LEU A 122 22.57 17.69 -6.18
CA LEU A 122 23.73 18.50 -6.57
C LEU A 122 23.80 18.70 -8.09
N HIS A 123 23.07 17.90 -8.85
CA HIS A 123 23.09 17.96 -10.30
C HIS A 123 22.01 18.90 -10.85
N PRO A 124 22.32 19.72 -11.88
CA PRO A 124 21.33 20.57 -12.53
C PRO A 124 20.25 19.74 -13.25
N ILE A 125 20.63 18.58 -13.78
CA ILE A 125 19.71 17.59 -14.35
C ILE A 125 19.65 16.41 -13.39
N ARG A 126 18.51 16.28 -12.71
CA ARG A 126 18.29 15.27 -11.69
C ARG A 126 17.70 13.99 -12.26
N MET A 127 18.15 12.84 -11.75
CA MET A 127 17.60 11.51 -12.07
C MET A 127 16.20 11.32 -11.46
N ALA A 128 15.95 11.88 -10.28
CA ALA A 128 14.66 11.80 -9.59
C ALA A 128 14.16 13.20 -9.19
N PRO A 129 13.76 14.06 -10.16
CA PRO A 129 13.45 15.46 -9.90
C PRO A 129 12.24 15.67 -8.97
N LYS A 130 11.33 14.69 -8.89
CA LYS A 130 10.18 14.72 -7.97
C LYS A 130 10.56 14.42 -6.52
N LEU A 131 11.71 13.78 -6.28
CA LEU A 131 12.21 13.53 -4.94
C LEU A 131 12.83 14.81 -4.40
N THR A 132 12.18 15.41 -3.40
CA THR A 132 12.57 16.69 -2.79
C THR A 132 12.87 16.50 -1.31
N GLU A 133 13.43 17.52 -0.66
CA GLU A 133 13.72 17.49 0.78
C GLU A 133 12.51 17.09 1.63
N ARG A 134 11.30 17.56 1.29
CA ARG A 134 10.03 17.18 1.96
C ARG A 134 9.70 15.68 1.95
N HIS A 135 10.37 14.90 1.09
CA HIS A 135 10.26 13.44 1.06
C HIS A 135 11.22 12.77 2.03
N ILE A 136 12.37 13.39 2.29
CA ILE A 136 13.46 12.87 3.12
C ILE A 136 13.29 13.33 4.56
N HIS A 137 13.11 14.64 4.76
CA HIS A 137 12.72 15.23 6.04
C HIS A 137 11.20 15.25 6.11
N LEU A 138 10.62 14.39 6.94
CA LEU A 138 9.17 14.23 7.07
C LEU A 138 8.60 15.03 8.24
N PRO A 139 8.26 16.33 8.09
CA PRO A 139 7.48 17.03 9.10
C PRO A 139 6.10 16.38 9.26
N ALA A 140 5.42 16.67 10.36
CA ALA A 140 4.16 16.02 10.75
C ALA A 140 3.13 15.93 9.59
N PHE A 141 2.93 17.02 8.84
CA PHE A 141 1.98 17.04 7.72
C PHE A 141 2.45 16.22 6.50
N SER A 142 3.75 16.11 6.24
CA SER A 142 4.29 15.28 5.14
C SER A 142 4.14 13.78 5.38
N LYS A 143 4.00 13.35 6.65
CA LYS A 143 3.73 11.95 7.00
C LYS A 143 2.34 11.48 6.56
N MET A 144 1.39 12.40 6.39
CA MET A 144 0.02 12.10 5.96
C MET A 144 -0.16 12.12 4.44
N ARG A 145 0.71 12.80 3.69
CA ARG A 145 0.58 12.96 2.24
C ARG A 145 0.96 11.68 1.48
N VAL A 146 -0.06 11.00 0.94
CA VAL A 146 0.09 9.81 0.07
C VAL A 146 0.98 10.10 -1.13
N SER A 147 0.81 11.27 -1.78
CA SER A 147 1.56 11.60 -2.99
C SER A 147 3.08 11.58 -2.76
N LEU A 148 3.54 12.10 -1.62
CA LEU A 148 4.96 12.05 -1.25
C LEU A 148 5.42 10.60 -1.04
N ALA A 149 4.62 9.77 -0.36
CA ALA A 149 4.97 8.35 -0.17
C ALA A 149 5.09 7.61 -1.51
N THR A 150 4.17 7.82 -2.44
CA THR A 150 4.22 7.19 -3.77
C THR A 150 5.42 7.67 -4.61
N GLN A 151 5.86 8.92 -4.43
CA GLN A 151 7.01 9.48 -5.14
C GLN A 151 8.35 8.93 -4.61
N VAL A 152 8.45 8.65 -3.30
CA VAL A 152 9.58 7.91 -2.72
C VAL A 152 9.70 6.53 -3.36
N PHE A 153 8.58 5.82 -3.49
CA PHE A 153 8.55 4.49 -4.10
C PHE A 153 8.39 4.51 -5.62
N SER A 154 8.95 5.49 -6.32
CA SER A 154 8.79 5.60 -7.77
C SER A 154 9.86 4.84 -8.55
N HIS A 155 9.52 4.45 -9.78
CA HIS A 155 10.48 3.86 -10.71
C HIS A 155 11.75 4.72 -10.90
N THR A 156 11.62 6.05 -10.98
CA THR A 156 12.77 6.95 -11.13
C THR A 156 13.72 6.92 -9.93
N VAL A 157 13.20 6.75 -8.71
CA VAL A 157 14.04 6.60 -7.51
C VAL A 157 14.78 5.27 -7.53
N SER A 158 14.11 4.17 -7.86
CA SER A 158 14.76 2.86 -8.02
C SER A 158 15.88 2.89 -9.07
N ALA A 159 15.58 3.44 -10.25
CA ALA A 159 16.54 3.56 -11.34
C ALA A 159 17.73 4.43 -10.96
N GLY A 160 17.49 5.57 -10.30
CA GLY A 160 18.54 6.48 -9.83
C GLY A 160 19.46 5.84 -8.78
N ILE A 161 18.89 5.13 -7.79
CA ILE A 161 19.70 4.39 -6.80
C ILE A 161 20.54 3.32 -7.52
N SER A 162 19.95 2.55 -8.43
CA SER A 162 20.68 1.52 -9.18
C SER A 162 21.83 2.12 -10.00
N ALA A 163 21.60 3.24 -10.68
CA ALA A 163 22.64 3.93 -11.45
C ALA A 163 23.79 4.39 -10.54
N MET A 164 23.49 4.98 -9.37
CA MET A 164 24.51 5.41 -8.42
C MET A 164 25.30 4.24 -7.81
N VAL A 165 24.68 3.07 -7.66
CA VAL A 165 25.40 1.83 -7.28
C VAL A 165 26.36 1.40 -8.39
N THR A 166 25.90 1.36 -9.65
CA THR A 166 26.74 1.01 -10.80
C THR A 166 27.93 1.96 -10.96
N LEU A 167 27.72 3.26 -10.70
CA LEU A 167 28.76 4.29 -10.72
C LEU A 167 29.62 4.31 -9.44
N GLN A 168 29.44 3.36 -8.52
CA GLN A 168 30.16 3.25 -7.25
C GLN A 168 30.05 4.51 -6.36
N ARG A 169 28.95 5.26 -6.51
CA ARG A 169 28.60 6.43 -5.67
C ARG A 169 27.74 6.04 -4.47
N LEU A 170 27.10 4.88 -4.52
CA LEU A 170 26.40 4.25 -3.41
C LEU A 170 26.94 2.83 -3.18
N PRO A 171 26.86 2.31 -1.94
CA PRO A 171 27.29 0.95 -1.62
C PRO A 171 26.44 -0.08 -2.37
N ALA A 172 27.01 -1.26 -2.66
CA ALA A 172 26.34 -2.31 -3.43
C ALA A 172 25.00 -2.75 -2.80
N GLU A 173 24.92 -2.72 -1.47
CA GLU A 173 23.76 -3.04 -0.65
C GLU A 173 22.56 -2.12 -0.95
N ALA A 174 22.80 -0.89 -1.43
CA ALA A 174 21.73 0.02 -1.84
C ALA A 174 20.91 -0.53 -3.03
N LYS A 175 21.46 -1.49 -3.79
CA LYS A 175 20.73 -2.22 -4.83
C LYS A 175 19.50 -2.92 -4.28
N HIS A 176 19.58 -3.49 -3.08
CA HIS A 176 18.43 -4.13 -2.44
C HIS A 176 17.30 -3.14 -2.14
N THR A 177 17.64 -1.91 -1.76
CA THR A 177 16.66 -0.84 -1.59
C THR A 177 16.06 -0.40 -2.92
N ALA A 178 16.87 -0.32 -3.98
CA ALA A 178 16.37 -0.03 -5.32
C ALA A 178 15.37 -1.09 -5.82
N ASP A 179 15.68 -2.37 -5.61
CA ASP A 179 14.82 -3.49 -6.03
C ASP A 179 13.51 -3.51 -5.22
N PHE A 180 13.58 -3.24 -3.92
CA PHE A 180 12.41 -3.05 -3.06
C PHE A 180 11.52 -1.91 -3.59
N VAL A 181 12.10 -0.74 -3.85
CA VAL A 181 11.39 0.44 -4.38
C VAL A 181 10.69 0.10 -5.70
N ALA A 182 11.38 -0.61 -6.62
CA ALA A 182 10.78 -1.04 -7.89
C ALA A 182 9.60 -2.00 -7.67
N LYS A 183 9.74 -2.97 -6.76
CA LYS A 183 8.69 -3.94 -6.47
C LYS A 183 7.47 -3.28 -5.82
N VAL A 184 7.67 -2.34 -4.89
CA VAL A 184 6.57 -1.53 -4.32
C VAL A 184 5.92 -0.65 -5.38
N ASN A 185 6.69 0.01 -6.27
CA ASN A 185 6.14 0.79 -7.38
C ASN A 185 5.20 -0.06 -8.24
N ARG A 186 5.67 -1.25 -8.64
CA ARG A 186 4.91 -2.18 -9.48
C ARG A 186 3.66 -2.69 -8.77
N LEU A 187 3.77 -3.05 -7.50
CA LEU A 187 2.64 -3.46 -6.67
C LEU A 187 1.57 -2.36 -6.58
N PHE A 188 1.99 -1.12 -6.35
CA PHE A 188 1.08 0.02 -6.32
C PHE A 188 0.42 0.28 -7.68
N ASP A 189 1.18 0.17 -8.77
CA ASP A 189 0.65 0.36 -10.13
C ASP A 189 -0.45 -0.67 -10.47
N VAL A 190 -0.28 -1.94 -10.06
CA VAL A 190 -1.29 -3.01 -10.25
C VAL A 190 -2.54 -2.75 -9.43
N LEU A 191 -2.36 -2.42 -8.14
CA LEU A 191 -3.44 -2.25 -7.18
C LEU A 191 -4.18 -0.90 -7.30
N ASN A 192 -3.68 0.03 -8.11
CA ASN A 192 -4.29 1.35 -8.34
C ASN A 192 -4.50 1.63 -9.84
N SER A 193 -4.84 0.58 -10.59
CA SER A 193 -5.15 0.65 -12.02
C SER A 193 -6.46 1.42 -12.28
N ARG A 194 -6.49 2.20 -13.38
CA ARG A 194 -7.65 3.06 -13.72
C ARG A 194 -8.07 3.01 -15.18
N SER A 195 -7.20 2.52 -16.07
CA SER A 195 -7.44 2.55 -17.51
C SER A 195 -6.94 1.30 -18.19
N VAL A 196 -7.78 0.69 -19.02
CA VAL A 196 -7.42 -0.45 -19.89
C VAL A 196 -6.35 -0.05 -20.92
N LYS A 197 -6.29 1.24 -21.28
CA LYS A 197 -5.38 1.79 -22.29
C LYS A 197 -4.16 2.49 -21.69
N ASP A 198 -3.82 2.22 -20.42
CA ASP A 198 -2.63 2.80 -19.82
C ASP A 198 -1.36 2.39 -20.59
N SER A 199 -0.45 3.33 -20.80
CA SER A 199 0.83 3.07 -21.46
C SER A 199 1.70 2.11 -20.66
N ASN A 200 1.59 2.11 -19.33
CA ASN A 200 2.23 1.15 -18.45
C ASN A 200 1.33 -0.09 -18.31
N PRO A 201 1.74 -1.28 -18.80
CA PRO A 201 0.94 -2.50 -18.70
C PRO A 201 0.56 -2.85 -17.25
N TRP A 202 1.42 -2.54 -16.28
CA TRP A 202 1.19 -2.78 -14.86
C TRP A 202 0.05 -1.93 -14.28
N ARG A 203 -0.31 -0.80 -14.92
CA ARG A 203 -1.44 0.06 -14.52
C ARG A 203 -2.76 -0.26 -15.22
N ARG A 204 -2.76 -1.28 -16.09
CA ARG A 204 -4.01 -1.76 -16.70
C ARG A 204 -4.74 -2.69 -15.71
N PRO A 205 -6.08 -2.75 -15.74
CA PRO A 205 -6.85 -3.61 -14.85
C PRO A 205 -6.45 -5.09 -14.90
N LEU A 206 -6.73 -5.81 -13.81
CA LEU A 206 -6.69 -7.27 -13.80
C LEU A 206 -7.77 -7.82 -14.74
N GLY A 207 -7.50 -8.96 -15.36
CA GLY A 207 -8.39 -9.61 -16.31
C GLY A 207 -7.73 -10.82 -16.96
N ALA A 208 -8.53 -11.65 -17.65
CA ALA A 208 -8.16 -12.98 -18.13
C ALA A 208 -6.88 -13.07 -18.98
N GLY A 209 -6.42 -11.97 -19.58
CA GLY A 209 -5.18 -11.92 -20.37
C GLY A 209 -3.90 -11.55 -19.59
N ASN A 210 -3.99 -11.33 -18.27
CA ASN A 210 -2.90 -10.75 -17.47
C ASN A 210 -2.40 -11.69 -16.36
N GLN A 211 -2.20 -12.98 -16.68
CA GLN A 211 -1.71 -13.98 -15.71
C GLN A 211 -0.41 -13.55 -15.01
N GLU A 212 0.46 -12.80 -15.70
CA GLU A 212 1.68 -12.25 -15.11
C GLU A 212 1.41 -11.37 -13.88
N LYS A 213 0.32 -10.58 -13.88
CA LYS A 213 -0.03 -9.74 -12.73
C LYS A 213 -0.54 -10.56 -11.57
N GLU A 214 -1.36 -11.58 -11.85
CA GLU A 214 -1.86 -12.49 -10.82
C GLU A 214 -0.72 -13.25 -10.16
N ASN A 215 0.21 -13.79 -10.97
CA ASN A 215 1.41 -14.47 -10.48
C ASN A 215 2.26 -13.51 -9.63
N PHE A 216 2.47 -12.28 -10.11
CA PHE A 216 3.19 -11.25 -9.37
C PHE A 216 2.51 -10.89 -8.04
N LEU A 217 1.18 -10.78 -8.00
CA LEU A 217 0.44 -10.57 -6.75
C LEU A 217 0.58 -11.77 -5.80
N GLY A 218 0.52 -13.00 -6.30
CA GLY A 218 0.76 -14.21 -5.53
C GLY A 218 2.17 -14.27 -4.92
N GLU A 219 3.20 -13.88 -5.68
CA GLU A 219 4.55 -13.72 -5.16
C GLU A 219 4.65 -12.62 -4.10
N CYS A 220 3.89 -11.53 -4.27
CA CYS A 220 3.85 -10.43 -3.33
C CYS A 220 3.26 -10.83 -1.97
N ILE A 221 2.32 -11.78 -1.91
CA ILE A 221 1.76 -12.28 -0.65
C ILE A 221 2.88 -12.82 0.26
N ASN A 222 3.65 -13.80 -0.23
CA ASN A 222 4.77 -14.38 0.51
C ASN A 222 5.86 -13.35 0.81
N TRP A 223 6.12 -12.46 -0.15
CA TRP A 223 7.12 -11.41 0.02
C TRP A 223 6.78 -10.46 1.17
N VAL A 224 5.53 -9.99 1.26
CA VAL A 224 5.06 -9.09 2.33
C VAL A 224 4.98 -9.84 3.66
N ALA A 225 4.52 -11.09 3.67
CA ALA A 225 4.46 -11.92 4.88
C ALA A 225 5.86 -12.11 5.53
N GLY A 226 6.92 -12.12 4.72
CA GLY A 226 8.30 -12.24 5.18
C GLY A 226 8.97 -10.92 5.62
N TRP A 227 8.25 -9.81 5.67
CA TRP A 227 8.82 -8.51 6.07
C TRP A 227 9.07 -8.43 7.57
N GLN A 228 10.25 -7.94 7.93
CA GLN A 228 10.63 -7.70 9.32
C GLN A 228 11.19 -6.29 9.47
N PHE A 229 10.45 -5.42 10.16
CA PHE A 229 10.96 -4.10 10.53
C PHE A 229 11.84 -4.24 11.77
N ARG A 230 13.09 -3.82 11.67
CA ARG A 230 14.05 -3.83 12.77
C ARG A 230 14.18 -2.44 13.35
N THR A 231 13.98 -2.31 14.66
CA THR A 231 14.36 -1.11 15.39
C THR A 231 15.89 -1.00 15.38
N TYR A 232 16.41 0.19 15.13
CA TYR A 232 17.82 0.48 15.34
C TYR A 232 18.13 0.22 16.82
N SER A 233 18.88 -0.84 17.12
CA SER A 233 19.61 -0.90 18.39
C SER A 233 20.82 0.01 18.19
N PRO A 234 21.00 1.06 19.01
CA PRO A 234 22.14 1.97 18.90
C PRO A 234 23.48 1.24 19.00
#